data_AF-A0A821G2C2-F1
#
_entry.id   AF-A0A821G2C2-F1
#
_cell.length_a   1.000
_cell.length_b   1.000
_cell.length_c   1.000
_cell.angle_alpha   90.00
_cell.angle_beta   90.00
_cell.angle_gamma   90.00
#
_symmetry.space_group_name_H-M   'P 1'
#
loop_
_entity.id
_entity.type
_entity.pdbx_description
1 polymer ?
#
loop_
_entity_poly.entity_id
_entity_poly.type
_entity_poly.pdbx_seq_one_letter_code
_entity_poly.pdbx_strand_id
1 'polypeptide(L)'
;MTNFPSPYEKVLPHNIKLDKIPEYHEKDDTCDRVIGSLVGLAIGDALGASVEFRPQQYLAANPIRKMEGGGTWGLEAGKWTDDTSMALCLASSLISQHGFNPYDQMVRYKWWNKYGYFSSTGHCFDIGQATRQSISEFCDRQKILKIHYRCRNEFEVDTLTWDSVKRIKNFHIDCGDKDSAGNGALMRLAPIPLFYFRTPEKAIEYAARSASITHANTKAIDA
;
A
#
# COMPACT_ATOMS: atom_id res chain seq x y z
N MET A 1 -24.30 25.93 20.86
CA MET A 1 -24.25 24.56 20.31
C MET A 1 -23.01 24.49 19.45
N THR A 2 -21.99 23.78 19.90
CA THR A 2 -20.69 23.66 19.24
C THR A 2 -20.80 22.64 18.11
N ASN A 3 -20.54 23.08 16.88
CA ASN A 3 -20.46 22.19 15.71
C ASN A 3 -19.23 21.28 15.86
N PHE A 4 -19.45 19.99 16.11
CA PHE A 4 -18.42 18.98 15.90
C PHE A 4 -18.32 18.69 14.40
N PRO A 5 -17.11 18.64 13.82
CA PRO A 5 -16.95 18.20 12.45
C PRO A 5 -17.35 16.73 12.30
N SER A 6 -17.89 16.40 11.11
CA SER A 6 -18.27 15.05 10.70
C SER A 6 -17.13 14.04 10.90
N PRO A 7 -17.38 12.82 11.41
CA PRO A 7 -16.33 11.82 11.69
C PRO A 7 -15.64 11.22 10.44
N TYR A 8 -15.89 11.77 9.24
CA TYR A 8 -15.36 11.26 7.97
C TYR A 8 -14.39 12.20 7.25
N GLU A 9 -13.96 13.29 7.87
CA GLU A 9 -12.78 14.02 7.40
C GLU A 9 -11.53 13.21 7.75
N LYS A 10 -11.27 12.15 6.97
CA LYS A 10 -10.01 11.40 7.02
C LYS A 10 -8.91 12.33 6.50
N VAL A 11 -8.42 13.19 7.38
CA VAL A 11 -7.19 13.94 7.16
C VAL A 11 -6.11 12.88 6.99
N LEU A 12 -5.59 12.74 5.76
CA LEU A 12 -4.40 11.93 5.52
C LEU A 12 -3.32 12.40 6.51
N PRO A 13 -2.45 11.53 7.05
CA PRO A 13 -1.21 12.01 7.64
C PRO A 13 -0.56 12.88 6.58
N HIS A 14 -0.19 14.10 6.97
CA HIS A 14 0.11 15.26 6.13
C HIS A 14 -1.11 16.11 5.77
N ASN A 15 -0.95 17.42 5.87
CA ASN A 15 -1.81 18.45 5.29
C ASN A 15 -1.86 18.35 3.75
N ILE A 16 -2.12 17.17 3.17
CA ILE A 16 -2.47 17.02 1.76
C ILE A 16 -3.86 17.62 1.63
N LYS A 17 -3.89 18.93 1.48
CA LYS A 17 -4.94 19.56 0.70
C LYS A 17 -4.73 19.02 -0.69
N LEU A 18 -5.55 18.05 -1.08
CA LEU A 18 -5.72 17.75 -2.48
C LEU A 18 -6.25 19.07 -3.07
N ASP A 19 -5.40 19.78 -3.81
CA ASP A 19 -5.86 20.88 -4.63
C ASP A 19 -7.02 20.37 -5.48
N LYS A 20 -7.94 21.27 -5.87
CA LYS A 20 -9.12 20.93 -6.66
C LYS A 20 -8.75 19.87 -7.70
N ILE A 21 -9.51 18.76 -7.68
CA ILE A 21 -9.42 17.71 -8.69
C ILE A 21 -9.35 18.42 -10.05
N PRO A 22 -8.32 18.16 -10.89
CA PRO A 22 -8.16 18.83 -12.17
C PRO A 22 -9.48 18.77 -12.94
N GLU A 23 -9.88 19.88 -13.55
CA GLU A 23 -11.09 19.89 -14.37
C GLU A 23 -10.98 18.82 -15.45
N TYR A 24 -11.97 17.93 -15.46
CA TYR A 24 -12.06 16.85 -16.42
C TYR A 24 -12.22 17.44 -17.82
N HIS A 25 -11.29 17.12 -18.72
CA HIS A 25 -11.40 17.49 -20.13
C HIS A 25 -11.81 16.25 -20.91
N GLU A 26 -13.00 16.27 -21.54
CA GLU A 26 -13.61 15.17 -22.31
C GLU A 26 -12.71 14.50 -23.37
N LYS A 27 -11.57 15.10 -23.74
CA LYS A 27 -10.64 14.58 -24.75
C LYS A 27 -9.43 13.84 -24.19
N ASP A 28 -9.24 13.81 -22.87
CA ASP A 28 -8.14 13.12 -22.20
C ASP A 28 -8.67 12.09 -21.19
N ASP A 29 -8.70 10.81 -21.58
CA ASP A 29 -9.15 9.69 -20.73
C ASP A 29 -8.08 9.25 -19.70
N THR A 30 -6.93 9.94 -19.62
CA THR A 30 -5.84 9.58 -18.70
C THR A 30 -6.33 9.55 -17.26
N CYS A 31 -7.15 10.53 -16.85
CA CYS A 31 -7.68 10.59 -15.49
C CYS A 31 -8.57 9.37 -15.21
N ASP A 32 -9.45 9.00 -16.15
CA ASP A 32 -10.33 7.84 -16.02
C ASP A 32 -9.54 6.53 -15.95
N ARG A 33 -8.46 6.41 -16.73
CA ARG A 33 -7.56 5.25 -16.69
C ARG A 33 -6.82 5.15 -15.35
N VAL A 34 -6.37 6.27 -14.80
CA VAL A 34 -5.71 6.32 -13.49
C VAL A 34 -6.68 5.92 -12.37
N ILE A 35 -7.87 6.53 -12.37
CA ILE A 35 -8.94 6.21 -11.40
C ILE A 35 -9.35 4.75 -11.56
N GLY A 36 -9.63 4.31 -12.77
CA GLY A 36 -10.04 2.94 -13.09
C GLY A 36 -9.00 1.91 -12.68
N SER A 37 -7.70 2.22 -12.75
CA SER A 37 -6.63 1.32 -12.31
C SER A 37 -6.61 1.14 -10.78
N LEU A 38 -6.74 2.22 -10.00
CA LEU A 38 -6.74 2.14 -8.54
C LEU A 38 -8.06 1.61 -7.98
N VAL A 39 -9.19 2.06 -8.52
CA VAL A 39 -10.52 1.56 -8.14
C VAL A 39 -10.71 0.12 -8.59
N GLY A 40 -10.22 -0.23 -9.78
CA GLY A 40 -10.25 -1.60 -10.30
C GLY A 40 -9.44 -2.57 -9.44
N LEU A 41 -8.27 -2.14 -8.95
CA LEU A 41 -7.49 -2.90 -7.94
C LEU A 41 -8.35 -3.18 -6.70
N ALA A 42 -8.98 -2.15 -6.12
CA ALA A 42 -9.81 -2.31 -4.93
C ALA A 42 -11.06 -3.15 -5.15
N ILE A 43 -11.68 -3.04 -6.32
CA ILE A 43 -12.82 -3.89 -6.71
C ILE A 43 -12.37 -5.34 -6.86
N GLY A 44 -11.25 -5.60 -7.53
CA GLY A 44 -10.72 -6.94 -7.77
C GLY A 44 -10.36 -7.64 -6.47
N ASP A 45 -9.65 -6.94 -5.58
CA ASP A 45 -9.32 -7.37 -4.22
C ASP A 45 -10.60 -7.75 -3.45
N ALA A 46 -11.53 -6.80 -3.25
CA ALA A 46 -12.73 -7.04 -2.45
C ALA A 46 -13.64 -8.14 -3.02
N LEU A 47 -13.69 -8.31 -4.35
CA LEU A 47 -14.42 -9.40 -4.99
C LEU A 47 -13.72 -10.75 -4.74
N GLY A 48 -12.39 -10.79 -4.90
CA GLY A 48 -11.56 -11.98 -4.71
C GLY A 48 -11.50 -12.47 -3.27
N ALA A 49 -11.51 -11.56 -2.31
CA ALA A 49 -11.45 -11.85 -0.87
C ALA A 49 -12.57 -12.80 -0.40
N SER A 50 -13.76 -12.72 -1.03
CA SER A 50 -14.90 -13.59 -0.72
C SER A 50 -14.64 -15.08 -0.96
N VAL A 51 -13.66 -15.40 -1.81
CA VAL A 51 -13.34 -16.76 -2.26
C VAL A 51 -11.86 -17.13 -2.14
N GLU A 52 -11.12 -16.35 -1.37
CA GLU A 52 -9.73 -16.66 -1.07
C GLU A 52 -9.59 -18.07 -0.46
N PHE A 53 -8.54 -18.80 -0.85
CA PHE A 53 -8.26 -20.20 -0.49
C PHE A 53 -9.34 -21.22 -0.89
N ARG A 54 -10.36 -20.83 -1.65
CA ARG A 54 -11.36 -21.78 -2.17
C ARG A 54 -10.79 -22.55 -3.37
N PRO A 55 -11.03 -23.87 -3.45
CA PRO A 55 -10.59 -24.66 -4.59
C PRO A 55 -11.36 -24.27 -5.86
N GLN A 56 -10.76 -24.48 -7.03
CA GLN A 56 -11.37 -24.13 -8.32
C GLN A 56 -12.76 -24.77 -8.52
N GLN A 57 -12.98 -26.00 -8.02
CA GLN A 57 -14.28 -26.67 -8.10
C GLN A 57 -15.38 -25.91 -7.32
N TYR A 58 -15.02 -25.26 -6.21
CA TYR A 58 -15.95 -24.42 -5.45
C TYR A 58 -16.38 -23.21 -6.27
N LEU A 59 -15.44 -22.55 -6.95
CA LEU A 59 -15.72 -21.40 -7.82
C LEU A 59 -16.59 -21.76 -9.02
N ALA A 60 -16.41 -22.94 -9.59
CA ALA A 60 -17.23 -23.42 -10.70
C ALA A 60 -18.69 -23.63 -10.28
N ALA A 61 -18.91 -24.12 -9.05
CA ALA A 61 -20.25 -24.33 -8.49
C ALA A 61 -20.87 -23.03 -7.92
N ASN A 62 -20.04 -22.11 -7.43
CA ASN A 62 -20.44 -20.88 -6.75
C ASN A 62 -19.74 -19.67 -7.41
N PRO A 63 -20.14 -19.29 -8.64
CA PRO A 63 -19.50 -18.19 -9.34
C PRO A 63 -19.82 -16.86 -8.64
N ILE A 64 -18.78 -16.11 -8.29
CA ILE A 64 -18.92 -14.77 -7.72
C ILE A 64 -19.28 -13.78 -8.81
N ARG A 65 -20.46 -13.14 -8.66
CA ARG A 65 -21.00 -12.18 -9.64
C ARG A 65 -21.32 -10.82 -9.03
N LYS A 66 -21.18 -10.69 -7.71
CA LYS A 66 -21.55 -9.52 -6.93
C LYS A 66 -20.58 -9.35 -5.76
N MET A 67 -20.52 -8.15 -5.22
CA MET A 67 -19.87 -7.88 -3.94
C MET A 67 -20.73 -8.44 -2.81
N GLU A 68 -20.41 -9.63 -2.34
CA GLU A 68 -21.19 -10.35 -1.33
C GLU A 68 -20.53 -10.35 0.06
N GLY A 69 -19.23 -10.06 0.14
CA GLY A 69 -18.46 -10.17 1.39
C GLY A 69 -18.18 -11.63 1.76
N GLY A 70 -18.04 -11.93 3.05
CA GLY A 70 -17.75 -13.27 3.56
C GLY A 70 -16.27 -13.64 3.44
N GLY A 71 -15.99 -14.80 2.85
CA GLY A 71 -14.62 -15.31 2.68
C GLY A 71 -13.96 -15.76 3.98
N THR A 72 -12.64 -15.94 3.93
CA THR A 72 -11.78 -16.39 5.03
C THR A 72 -11.94 -15.53 6.29
N TRP A 73 -12.16 -14.23 6.09
CA TRP A 73 -12.18 -13.22 7.15
C TRP A 73 -13.59 -12.75 7.54
N GLY A 74 -14.64 -13.26 6.90
CA GLY A 74 -16.03 -12.87 7.21
C GLY A 74 -16.31 -11.39 6.94
N LEU A 75 -15.77 -10.84 5.85
CA LEU A 75 -15.83 -9.40 5.54
C LEU A 75 -17.24 -8.94 5.18
N GLU A 76 -17.54 -7.67 5.44
CA GLU A 76 -18.72 -7.02 4.84
C GLU A 76 -18.51 -6.83 3.33
N ALA A 77 -19.61 -6.80 2.57
CA ALA A 77 -19.56 -6.53 1.14
C ALA A 77 -18.83 -5.21 0.83
N GLY A 78 -17.86 -5.27 -0.09
CA GLY A 78 -17.08 -4.11 -0.51
C GLY A 78 -15.83 -3.80 0.32
N LYS A 79 -15.53 -4.58 1.36
CA LYS A 79 -14.27 -4.47 2.10
C LYS A 79 -13.14 -5.17 1.34
N TRP A 80 -12.04 -4.43 1.14
CA TRP A 80 -10.78 -4.91 0.54
C TRP A 80 -9.76 -5.35 1.61
N THR A 81 -8.72 -6.05 1.19
CA THR A 81 -7.70 -6.69 2.05
C THR A 81 -6.35 -5.95 2.01
N ASP A 82 -5.24 -6.69 2.11
CA ASP A 82 -3.89 -6.16 2.11
C ASP A 82 -3.45 -5.63 0.75
N ASP A 83 -3.94 -6.17 -0.38
CA ASP A 83 -3.60 -5.67 -1.73
C ASP A 83 -3.86 -4.16 -1.82
N THR A 84 -5.11 -3.75 -1.51
CA THR A 84 -5.53 -2.35 -1.55
C THR A 84 -4.93 -1.54 -0.42
N SER A 85 -4.84 -2.09 0.79
CA SER A 85 -4.26 -1.37 1.93
C SER A 85 -2.80 -0.97 1.66
N MET A 86 -2.01 -1.88 1.09
CA MET A 86 -0.63 -1.63 0.72
C MET A 86 -0.51 -0.70 -0.48
N ALA A 87 -1.39 -0.82 -1.49
CA ALA A 87 -1.44 0.12 -2.61
C ALA A 87 -1.73 1.55 -2.14
N LEU A 88 -2.70 1.74 -1.24
CA LEU A 88 -3.02 3.05 -0.67
C LEU A 88 -1.87 3.62 0.18
N CYS A 89 -1.18 2.78 0.95
CA CYS A 89 0.04 3.19 1.67
C CYS A 89 1.11 3.70 0.69
N LEU A 90 1.36 2.98 -0.40
CA LEU A 90 2.35 3.38 -1.41
C LEU A 90 1.94 4.68 -2.12
N ALA A 91 0.68 4.79 -2.55
CA ALA A 91 0.15 6.01 -3.17
C ALA A 91 0.31 7.23 -2.25
N SER A 92 0.01 7.06 -0.96
CA SER A 92 0.13 8.15 0.00
C SER A 92 1.59 8.55 0.26
N SER A 93 2.54 7.60 0.22
CA SER A 93 3.98 7.91 0.25
C SER A 93 4.39 8.76 -0.96
N LEU A 94 4.06 8.31 -2.17
CA LEU A 94 4.39 9.01 -3.41
C LEU A 94 3.87 10.46 -3.41
N ILE A 95 2.62 10.66 -3.00
CA ILE A 95 1.99 11.98 -2.94
C ILE A 95 2.66 12.85 -1.88
N SER A 96 2.81 12.35 -0.65
CA SER A 96 3.34 13.15 0.47
C SER A 96 4.81 13.52 0.30
N GLN A 97 5.59 12.61 -0.30
CA GLN A 97 7.03 12.76 -0.49
C GLN A 97 7.36 13.41 -1.84
N HIS A 98 6.36 13.71 -2.66
CA HIS A 98 6.51 14.20 -4.03
C HIS A 98 7.46 13.32 -4.88
N GLY A 99 7.42 12.00 -4.65
CA GLY A 99 8.28 11.02 -5.32
C GLY A 99 8.49 9.74 -4.52
N PHE A 100 9.25 8.81 -5.08
CA PHE A 100 9.52 7.52 -4.49
C PHE A 100 10.49 7.62 -3.30
N ASN A 101 10.01 7.23 -2.12
CA ASN A 101 10.79 7.14 -0.89
C ASN A 101 10.58 5.74 -0.25
N PRO A 102 11.56 4.83 -0.34
CA PRO A 102 11.40 3.46 0.14
C PRO A 102 11.30 3.37 1.67
N TYR A 103 11.86 4.36 2.39
CA TYR A 103 11.75 4.42 3.86
C TYR A 103 10.34 4.82 4.29
N ASP A 104 9.78 5.89 3.72
CA ASP A 104 8.41 6.32 4.02
C ASP A 104 7.38 5.24 3.63
N GLN A 105 7.65 4.51 2.54
CA GLN A 105 6.86 3.34 2.16
C GLN A 105 6.83 2.26 3.27
N MET A 106 8.00 1.88 3.83
CA MET A 106 8.07 0.92 4.94
C MET A 106 7.44 1.45 6.23
N VAL A 107 7.54 2.76 6.49
CA VAL A 107 6.86 3.43 7.61
C VAL A 107 5.35 3.29 7.50
N ARG A 108 4.77 3.52 6.31
CA ARG A 108 3.32 3.39 6.10
C ARG A 108 2.85 1.95 6.20
N TYR A 109 3.63 0.99 5.69
CA TYR A 109 3.34 -0.43 5.89
C TYR A 109 3.38 -0.83 7.36
N LYS A 110 4.33 -0.29 8.13
CA LYS A 110 4.37 -0.45 9.59
C LYS A 110 3.14 0.16 10.26
N TRP A 111 2.64 1.32 9.80
CA TRP A 111 1.42 1.91 10.34
C TRP A 111 0.18 1.08 10.01
N TRP A 112 0.08 0.57 8.79
CA TRP A 112 -0.97 -0.36 8.43
C TRP A 112 -0.91 -1.59 9.34
N ASN A 113 0.25 -2.24 9.42
CA ASN A 113 0.45 -3.44 10.23
C ASN A 113 0.11 -3.26 11.71
N LYS A 114 0.44 -2.09 12.30
CA LYS A 114 0.29 -1.84 13.73
C LYS A 114 -1.04 -1.18 14.12
N TYR A 115 -1.58 -0.33 13.26
CA TYR A 115 -2.68 0.59 13.58
C TYR A 115 -3.85 0.51 12.58
N GLY A 116 -3.76 -0.32 11.54
CA GLY A 116 -4.83 -0.43 10.54
C GLY A 116 -4.91 0.78 9.60
N TYR A 117 -3.83 1.55 9.44
CA TYR A 117 -3.77 2.65 8.47
C TYR A 117 -4.17 2.17 7.07
N PHE A 118 -5.16 2.82 6.45
CA PHE A 118 -5.82 2.42 5.20
C PHE A 118 -6.47 1.03 5.15
N SER A 119 -6.65 0.37 6.29
CA SER A 119 -7.45 -0.85 6.36
C SER A 119 -8.94 -0.53 6.16
N SER A 120 -9.64 -1.42 5.45
CA SER A 120 -11.09 -1.37 5.31
C SER A 120 -11.83 -1.73 6.61
N THR A 121 -11.18 -2.45 7.54
CA THR A 121 -11.74 -2.95 8.81
C THR A 121 -11.23 -2.21 10.05
N GLY A 122 -10.36 -1.20 9.86
CA GLY A 122 -9.78 -0.42 10.95
C GLY A 122 -8.62 -1.11 11.69
N HIS A 123 -8.22 -2.31 11.29
CA HIS A 123 -7.05 -3.02 11.82
C HIS A 123 -6.34 -3.81 10.69
N CYS A 124 -5.06 -4.18 10.89
CA CYS A 124 -4.36 -5.03 9.93
C CYS A 124 -4.90 -6.45 9.96
N PHE A 125 -5.17 -7.02 8.78
CA PHE A 125 -5.47 -8.43 8.58
C PHE A 125 -4.92 -8.86 7.21
N ASP A 126 -4.93 -10.16 6.94
CA ASP A 126 -4.48 -10.77 5.68
C ASP A 126 -3.01 -10.55 5.26
N ILE A 127 -2.21 -9.92 6.11
CA ILE A 127 -0.80 -9.65 5.80
C ILE A 127 -0.01 -10.93 5.55
N GLY A 128 0.48 -11.07 4.31
CA GLY A 128 1.37 -12.15 3.89
C GLY A 128 2.66 -12.25 4.69
N GLN A 129 3.20 -13.48 4.81
CA GLN A 129 4.33 -13.78 5.69
C GLN A 129 5.61 -13.01 5.32
N ALA A 130 5.93 -12.91 4.03
CA ALA A 130 7.12 -12.18 3.58
C ALA A 130 7.03 -10.69 3.92
N THR A 131 5.89 -10.06 3.63
CA THR A 131 5.62 -8.66 4.02
C THR A 131 5.77 -8.46 5.52
N ARG A 132 5.17 -9.35 6.34
CA ARG A 132 5.25 -9.30 7.80
C ARG A 132 6.70 -9.39 8.30
N GLN A 133 7.48 -10.32 7.75
CA GLN A 133 8.89 -10.50 8.11
C GLN A 133 9.72 -9.26 7.75
N SER A 134 9.53 -8.71 6.55
CA SER A 134 10.26 -7.50 6.13
C SER A 134 9.92 -6.28 6.98
N ILE A 135 8.66 -6.11 7.39
CA ILE A 135 8.28 -5.04 8.32
C ILE A 135 8.92 -5.26 9.70
N SER A 136 8.99 -6.51 10.17
CA SER A 136 9.66 -6.84 11.43
C SER A 136 11.15 -6.49 11.39
N GLU A 137 11.83 -6.93 10.35
CA GLU A 137 13.25 -6.64 10.11
C GLU A 137 13.51 -5.13 10.03
N PHE A 138 12.66 -4.39 9.30
CA PHE A 138 12.73 -2.93 9.26
C PHE A 138 12.61 -2.29 10.65
N CYS A 139 11.66 -2.76 11.46
CA CYS A 139 11.48 -2.29 12.84
C CYS A 139 12.69 -2.62 13.71
N ASP A 140 13.31 -3.79 13.55
CA ASP A 140 14.48 -4.19 14.32
C ASP A 140 15.73 -3.38 13.93
N ARG A 141 15.92 -3.09 12.63
CA ARG A 141 16.94 -2.14 12.14
C ARG A 141 16.75 -0.75 12.74
N GLN A 142 15.51 -0.24 12.78
CA GLN A 142 15.20 1.03 13.44
C GLN A 142 15.59 1.01 14.94
N LYS A 143 15.27 -0.07 15.67
CA LYS A 143 15.62 -0.21 17.09
C LYS A 143 17.13 -0.23 17.33
N ILE A 144 17.88 -1.01 16.55
CA ILE A 144 19.35 -1.15 16.67
C ILE A 144 20.02 0.21 16.51
N LEU A 145 19.57 1.01 15.53
CA LEU A 145 20.12 2.34 15.27
C LEU A 145 19.50 3.44 16.14
N LYS A 146 18.67 3.08 17.14
CA LYS A 146 17.97 4.01 18.03
C LYS A 146 17.18 5.07 17.27
N ILE A 147 16.64 4.69 16.11
CA ILE A 147 15.73 5.52 15.33
C ILE A 147 14.37 5.45 16.02
N HIS A 148 14.14 6.41 16.92
CA HIS A 148 12.93 6.46 17.71
C HIS A 148 11.82 7.17 16.93
N TYR A 149 10.83 6.39 16.55
CA TYR A 149 9.60 6.93 16.00
C TYR A 149 8.52 7.13 17.06
N ARG A 150 7.92 8.31 17.07
CA ARG A 150 6.67 8.58 17.79
C ARG A 150 5.55 8.70 16.76
N CYS A 151 5.27 7.61 16.04
CA CYS A 151 4.07 7.47 15.23
C CYS A 151 3.21 6.37 15.84
N ARG A 152 2.11 6.77 16.46
CA ARG A 152 1.18 6.03 17.29
C ARG A 152 -0.22 6.03 16.70
N ASN A 153 -0.50 6.89 15.72
CA ASN A 153 -1.79 7.05 15.04
C ASN A 153 -1.62 7.66 13.65
N GLU A 154 -2.70 7.76 12.88
CA GLU A 154 -2.71 8.31 11.53
C GLU A 154 -2.36 9.81 11.42
N PHE A 155 -2.16 10.53 12.53
CA PHE A 155 -1.80 11.95 12.54
C PHE A 155 -0.32 12.21 12.81
N GLU A 156 0.39 11.22 13.34
CA GLU A 156 1.82 11.34 13.63
C GLU A 156 2.63 10.93 12.40
N VAL A 157 3.63 11.73 12.02
CA VAL A 157 4.43 11.53 10.78
C VAL A 157 5.88 11.21 11.04
N ASP A 158 6.46 10.46 10.10
CA ASP A 158 7.89 10.27 10.05
C ASP A 158 8.62 11.48 9.46
N THR A 159 9.25 12.29 10.32
CA THR A 159 10.12 13.41 10.00
C THR A 159 11.47 13.02 9.39
N LEU A 160 11.86 11.74 9.35
CA LEU A 160 13.10 11.32 8.70
C LEU A 160 12.86 11.17 7.20
N THR A 161 13.52 12.03 6.44
CA THR A 161 13.60 11.89 4.98
C THR A 161 14.51 10.71 4.61
N TRP A 162 14.30 10.12 3.43
CA TRP A 162 15.23 9.13 2.90
C TRP A 162 16.66 9.64 2.85
N ASP A 163 16.85 10.92 2.53
CA ASP A 163 18.17 11.56 2.54
C ASP A 163 18.84 11.58 3.90
N SER A 164 18.06 11.66 4.97
CA SER A 164 18.56 11.57 6.34
C SER A 164 18.95 10.14 6.69
N VAL A 165 18.12 9.17 6.29
CA VAL A 165 18.35 7.75 6.58
C VAL A 165 19.50 7.18 5.75
N LYS A 166 19.63 7.53 4.46
CA LYS A 166 20.70 7.03 3.58
C LYS A 166 22.10 7.44 4.05
N ARG A 167 22.22 8.51 4.86
CA ARG A 167 23.48 8.95 5.48
C ARG A 167 23.86 8.11 6.70
N ILE A 168 22.91 7.37 7.27
CA ILE A 168 23.17 6.44 8.37
C ILE A 168 23.89 5.23 7.79
N LYS A 169 25.20 5.17 8.02
CA LYS A 169 26.01 3.99 7.66
C LYS A 169 25.34 2.74 8.25
N ASN A 170 25.17 1.71 7.41
CA ASN A 170 24.59 0.41 7.74
C ASN A 170 23.05 0.36 7.92
N PHE A 171 22.28 1.40 7.58
CA PHE A 171 20.83 1.23 7.44
C PHE A 171 20.50 0.68 6.04
N HIS A 172 20.22 -0.63 5.97
CA HIS A 172 19.75 -1.27 4.75
C HIS A 172 18.23 -1.17 4.67
N ILE A 173 17.68 -0.59 3.60
CA ILE A 173 16.23 -0.46 3.43
C ILE A 173 15.60 -1.73 2.82
N ASP A 174 16.38 -2.50 2.06
CA ASP A 174 15.94 -3.75 1.48
C ASP A 174 15.79 -4.81 2.58
N CYS A 175 14.55 -5.00 3.05
CA CYS A 175 14.19 -5.99 4.06
C CYS A 175 13.54 -7.23 3.43
N GLY A 176 13.45 -7.30 2.10
CA GLY A 176 12.87 -8.42 1.39
C GLY A 176 13.74 -9.67 1.43
N ASP A 177 13.08 -10.82 1.56
CA ASP A 177 13.73 -12.12 1.42
C ASP A 177 13.96 -12.42 -0.07
N LYS A 178 15.15 -12.94 -0.40
CA LYS A 178 15.54 -13.37 -1.75
C LYS A 178 14.80 -14.63 -2.18
N ASP A 179 14.26 -15.40 -1.25
CA ASP A 179 13.50 -16.61 -1.55
C ASP A 179 11.98 -16.35 -1.64
N SER A 180 11.53 -15.13 -1.32
CA SER A 180 10.11 -14.77 -1.39
C SER A 180 9.69 -14.28 -2.77
N ALA A 181 9.12 -15.20 -3.56
CA ALA A 181 8.53 -14.92 -4.88
C ALA A 181 6.99 -14.74 -4.84
N GLY A 182 6.42 -14.41 -3.68
CA GLY A 182 4.98 -14.18 -3.53
C GLY A 182 4.48 -12.94 -4.27
N ASN A 183 3.16 -12.83 -4.46
CA ASN A 183 2.49 -11.71 -5.14
C ASN A 183 2.49 -10.39 -4.34
N GLY A 184 2.97 -10.38 -3.09
CA GLY A 184 2.88 -9.26 -2.16
C GLY A 184 3.53 -7.94 -2.63
N ALA A 185 4.45 -8.01 -3.59
CA ALA A 185 5.01 -6.83 -4.26
C ALA A 185 4.17 -6.36 -5.46
N LEU A 186 3.74 -7.30 -6.30
CA LEU A 186 2.99 -7.00 -7.53
C LEU A 186 1.59 -6.46 -7.23
N MET A 187 0.89 -7.04 -6.27
CA MET A 187 -0.50 -6.69 -5.96
C MET A 187 -0.73 -5.22 -5.58
N ARG A 188 0.31 -4.56 -5.10
CA ARG A 188 0.29 -3.16 -4.64
C ARG A 188 0.99 -2.19 -5.61
N LEU A 189 1.41 -2.66 -6.79
CA LEU A 189 2.32 -1.93 -7.68
C LEU A 189 1.70 -0.68 -8.30
N ALA A 190 0.40 -0.72 -8.61
CA ALA A 190 -0.30 0.27 -9.43
C ALA A 190 0.06 1.76 -9.18
N PRO A 191 0.21 2.25 -7.93
CA PRO A 191 0.55 3.66 -7.69
C PRO A 191 1.84 4.15 -8.36
N ILE A 192 2.87 3.31 -8.52
CA ILE A 192 4.16 3.72 -9.11
C ILE A 192 4.04 4.08 -10.60
N PRO A 193 3.59 3.16 -11.49
CA PRO A 193 3.45 3.49 -12.90
C PRO A 193 2.43 4.61 -13.14
N LEU A 194 1.41 4.74 -12.28
CA LEU A 194 0.47 5.86 -12.37
C LEU A 194 1.11 7.20 -11.99
N PHE A 195 1.95 7.25 -10.95
CA PHE A 195 2.64 8.47 -10.55
C PHE A 195 3.73 8.88 -11.56
N TYR A 196 4.40 7.90 -12.15
CA TYR A 196 5.52 8.09 -13.09
C TYR A 196 5.14 7.85 -14.55
N PHE A 197 3.86 7.96 -14.92
CA PHE A 197 3.37 7.62 -16.26
C PHE A 197 4.06 8.39 -17.41
N ARG A 198 4.59 9.59 -17.12
CA ARG A 198 5.34 10.42 -18.08
C ARG A 198 6.83 10.09 -18.15
N THR A 199 7.33 9.23 -17.27
CA THR A 199 8.75 8.81 -17.18
C THR A 199 8.84 7.30 -16.94
N PRO A 200 8.57 6.47 -17.96
CA PRO A 200 8.51 5.01 -17.82
C PRO A 200 9.77 4.38 -17.24
N GLU A 201 10.95 4.94 -17.50
CA GLU A 201 12.21 4.43 -16.96
C GLU A 201 12.24 4.52 -15.43
N LYS A 202 11.73 5.63 -14.87
CA LYS A 202 11.57 5.79 -13.42
C LYS A 202 10.49 4.87 -12.87
N ALA A 203 9.40 4.65 -13.62
CA ALA A 203 8.36 3.72 -13.21
C ALA A 203 8.94 2.29 -13.04
N ILE A 204 9.75 1.84 -14.00
CA ILE A 204 10.42 0.52 -13.94
C ILE A 204 11.42 0.47 -12.77
N GLU A 205 12.30 1.48 -12.64
CA GLU A 205 13.29 1.52 -11.55
C GLU A 205 12.60 1.47 -10.18
N TYR A 206 11.58 2.31 -9.97
CA TYR A 206 10.92 2.41 -8.67
C TYR A 206 9.99 1.24 -8.40
N ALA A 207 9.42 0.59 -9.42
CA ALA A 207 8.70 -0.67 -9.26
C ALA A 207 9.62 -1.75 -8.66
N ALA A 208 10.80 -1.94 -9.24
CA ALA A 208 11.79 -2.89 -8.75
C ALA A 208 12.24 -2.59 -7.32
N ARG A 209 12.52 -1.31 -7.03
CA ARG A 209 12.93 -0.85 -5.69
C ARG A 209 11.80 -0.94 -4.65
N SER A 210 10.55 -0.77 -5.06
CA SER A 210 9.37 -0.94 -4.21
C SER A 210 9.10 -2.41 -3.89
N ALA A 211 9.42 -3.32 -4.82
CA ALA A 211 9.35 -4.75 -4.58
C ALA A 211 10.43 -5.19 -3.57
N SER A 212 11.69 -4.81 -3.80
CA SER A 212 12.87 -5.28 -3.05
C SER A 212 12.82 -5.04 -1.54
N ILE A 213 12.11 -4.01 -1.08
CA ILE A 213 11.98 -3.74 0.37
C ILE A 213 11.17 -4.81 1.11
N THR A 214 10.39 -5.64 0.41
CA THR A 214 9.62 -6.76 1.00
C THR A 214 9.79 -8.11 0.30
N HIS A 215 10.11 -8.11 -0.98
CA HIS A 215 10.25 -9.30 -1.82
C HIS A 215 11.49 -9.09 -2.69
N ALA A 216 12.64 -9.62 -2.25
CA ALA A 216 13.92 -9.44 -2.94
C ALA A 216 14.21 -10.56 -3.95
N ASN A 217 13.26 -11.46 -4.17
CA ASN A 217 13.36 -12.48 -5.22
C ASN A 217 13.24 -11.83 -6.60
N THR A 218 14.12 -12.22 -7.52
CA THR A 218 14.13 -11.72 -8.90
C THR A 218 12.78 -11.88 -9.60
N LYS A 219 12.06 -12.99 -9.39
CA LYS A 219 10.74 -13.20 -10.00
C LYS A 219 9.69 -12.20 -9.50
N ALA A 220 9.76 -11.79 -8.24
CA ALA A 220 8.85 -10.79 -7.68
C ALA A 220 9.23 -9.36 -8.10
N ILE A 221 10.51 -9.12 -8.42
CA ILE A 221 11.01 -7.83 -8.91
C ILE A 221 10.70 -7.65 -10.40
N ASP A 222 10.79 -8.72 -11.19
CA ASP A 222 10.64 -8.69 -12.65
C ASP A 222 9.17 -8.78 -13.13
N ALA A 223 8.26 -9.26 -12.28
CA ALA A 223 6.83 -9.42 -12.59
C ALA A 223 6.08 -8.09 -12.61
#